data_AF-A0A1Z5KGZ4-F1
#
_entry.id   AF-A0A1Z5KGZ4-F1
#
_cell.length_a   1.000
_cell.length_b   1.000
_cell.length_c   1.000
_cell.angle_alpha   90.00
_cell.angle_beta   90.00
_cell.angle_gamma   90.00
#
_symmetry.space_group_name_H-M   'P 1'
#
loop_
_entity.id
_entity.type
_entity.pdbx_description
1 polymer ?
#
loop_
_entity_poly.entity_id
_entity_poly.type
_entity_poly.pdbx_seq_one_letter_code
_entity_poly.pdbx_strand_id
1 'polypeptide(L)'
;MPLVHVTWLPKACRTAATRKEVADAIIKAMTSVKSAEISPDNLVVRFSEAVDGFPLPQGHSANPQLNAPTKPEAEAFLAPKK
;
A
#
# COMPACT_ATOMS: atom_id res chain seq x y z
N MET A 1 5.89 -18.96 -2.79
CA MET A 1 5.75 -17.80 -3.68
C MET A 1 5.08 -16.67 -2.91
N PRO A 2 5.84 -15.74 -2.30
CA PRO A 2 5.26 -14.63 -1.55
C PRO A 2 4.58 -13.62 -2.49
N LEU A 3 3.46 -13.06 -2.03
CA LEU A 3 2.76 -11.96 -2.69
C LEU A 3 2.76 -10.76 -1.74
N VAL A 4 3.34 -9.65 -2.17
CA VAL A 4 3.31 -8.38 -1.44
C VAL A 4 2.30 -7.48 -2.13
N HIS A 5 1.25 -7.10 -1.40
CA HIS A 5 0.26 -6.14 -1.87
C HIS A 5 0.46 -4.80 -1.18
N VAL A 6 0.80 -3.78 -1.96
CA VAL A 6 0.96 -2.40 -1.49
C VAL A 6 -0.30 -1.63 -1.84
N THR A 7 -1.10 -1.33 -0.82
CA THR A 7 -2.25 -0.45 -0.93
C THR A 7 -1.85 0.94 -0.47
N TRP A 8 -2.02 1.96 -1.32
CA TRP A 8 -1.62 3.33 -0.99
C TRP A 8 -2.65 4.36 -1.47
N LEU A 9 -2.83 5.45 -0.73
CA LEU A 9 -3.74 6.55 -1.12
C LEU A 9 -3.43 7.16 -2.52
N PRO A 10 -4.40 7.68 -3.27
CA PRO A 10 -4.11 8.43 -4.49
C PRO A 10 -3.27 9.69 -4.17
N LYS A 11 -2.12 9.86 -4.83
CA LYS A 11 -1.33 11.10 -4.80
C LYS A 11 -0.63 11.30 -6.15
N ALA A 12 -0.50 12.54 -6.61
CA ALA A 12 0.11 12.86 -7.90
C ALA A 12 1.55 12.32 -8.06
N CYS A 13 2.31 12.21 -6.97
CA CYS A 13 3.67 11.67 -6.98
C CYS A 13 3.75 10.14 -7.16
N ARG A 14 2.63 9.39 -7.17
CA ARG A 14 2.59 7.92 -7.20
C ARG A 14 2.54 7.37 -8.63
N THR A 15 3.50 7.81 -9.43
CA THR A 15 3.66 7.47 -10.85
C THR A 15 4.12 6.02 -11.06
N ALA A 16 4.12 5.55 -12.31
CA ALA A 16 4.69 4.25 -12.67
C ALA A 16 6.18 4.13 -12.30
N ALA A 17 6.96 5.20 -12.46
CA ALA A 17 8.37 5.23 -12.07
C ALA A 17 8.53 5.06 -10.55
N THR A 18 7.74 5.78 -9.77
CA THR A 18 7.73 5.67 -8.31
C THR A 18 7.27 4.28 -7.84
N ARG A 19 6.29 3.67 -8.50
CA ARG A 19 5.88 2.27 -8.22
C ARG A 19 7.03 1.30 -8.44
N LYS A 20 7.82 1.50 -9.50
CA LYS A 20 9.00 0.68 -9.79
C LYS A 20 10.07 0.82 -8.70
N GLU A 21 10.41 2.04 -8.32
CA GLU A 21 11.38 2.29 -7.23
C GLU A 21 10.97 1.61 -5.92
N VAL A 22 9.69 1.69 -5.57
CA VAL A 22 9.14 1.03 -4.37
C VAL A 22 9.17 -0.49 -4.50
N ALA A 23 8.82 -1.04 -5.66
CA ALA A 23 8.89 -2.48 -5.91
C ALA A 23 10.32 -3.01 -5.79
N ASP A 24 11.31 -2.30 -6.35
CA ASP A 24 12.72 -2.67 -6.26
C ASP A 24 13.20 -2.71 -4.80
N ALA A 25 12.79 -1.72 -3.98
CA ALA A 25 13.09 -1.70 -2.55
C ALA A 25 12.46 -2.89 -1.79
N ILE A 26 11.21 -3.23 -2.09
CA ILE A 26 10.51 -4.38 -1.49
C ILE A 26 11.18 -5.69 -1.87
N ILE A 27 11.47 -5.89 -3.16
CA ILE A 27 12.14 -7.10 -3.66
C ILE A 27 13.49 -7.27 -2.96
N LYS A 28 14.29 -6.19 -2.86
CA LYS A 28 15.57 -6.21 -2.16
C LYS A 28 15.41 -6.60 -0.69
N ALA A 29 14.42 -6.04 0.01
CA ALA A 29 14.17 -6.37 1.41
C ALA A 29 13.78 -7.85 1.59
N MET A 30 12.82 -8.34 0.80
CA MET A 30 12.33 -9.71 0.91
C MET A 30 13.41 -10.75 0.58
N THR A 31 14.22 -10.49 -0.44
CA THR A 31 15.32 -11.39 -0.86
C THR A 31 16.57 -11.31 0.05
N SER A 32 16.61 -10.36 0.98
CA SER A 32 17.67 -10.27 1.99
C SER A 32 17.52 -11.33 3.10
N VAL A 33 16.31 -11.83 3.33
CA VAL A 33 16.01 -12.85 4.35
C VAL A 33 16.29 -14.24 3.79
N LYS A 34 17.55 -14.71 3.93
CA LYS A 34 18.01 -15.98 3.32
C LYS A 34 17.28 -17.22 3.84
N SER A 35 16.87 -17.22 5.11
CA SER A 35 16.12 -18.32 5.72
C SER A 35 14.70 -18.48 5.18
N ALA A 36 14.18 -17.50 4.42
CA ALA A 36 12.84 -17.55 3.85
C ALA A 36 12.82 -18.09 2.41
N GLU A 37 13.99 -18.40 1.82
CA GLU A 37 14.11 -18.99 0.47
C GLU A 37 13.38 -18.19 -0.63
N ILE A 38 13.38 -16.86 -0.49
CA ILE A 38 12.76 -15.94 -1.45
C ILE A 38 13.78 -15.54 -2.51
N SER A 39 13.40 -15.70 -3.77
CA SER A 39 14.13 -15.22 -4.93
C SER A 39 13.30 -14.17 -5.68
N PRO A 40 13.93 -13.33 -6.53
CA PRO A 40 13.18 -12.42 -7.38
C PRO A 40 12.17 -13.13 -8.28
N ASP A 41 12.47 -14.35 -8.72
CA ASP A 41 11.62 -15.13 -9.64
C ASP A 41 10.35 -15.69 -8.97
N ASN A 42 10.36 -15.81 -7.64
CA ASN A 42 9.26 -16.39 -6.88
C ASN A 42 8.49 -15.37 -6.02
N LEU A 43 8.65 -14.07 -6.29
CA LEU A 43 8.06 -12.96 -5.57
C LEU A 43 7.24 -12.06 -6.50
N VAL A 44 6.04 -11.69 -6.07
CA VAL A 44 5.19 -10.74 -6.80
C VAL A 44 4.90 -9.52 -5.93
N VAL A 45 5.08 -8.32 -6.47
CA VAL A 45 4.69 -7.05 -5.84
C VAL A 45 3.56 -6.42 -6.65
N ARG A 46 2.39 -6.24 -6.02
CA ARG A 46 1.21 -5.63 -6.63
C ARG A 46 0.89 -4.32 -5.94
N PHE A 47 0.44 -3.34 -6.71
CA PHE A 47 -0.05 -2.05 -6.21
C PHE A 47 -1.56 -1.93 -6.39
N SER A 48 -2.22 -1.37 -5.38
CA SER A 48 -3.60 -0.89 -5.46
C SER A 48 -3.74 0.46 -4.79
N GLU A 49 -4.80 1.17 -5.14
CA GLU A 49 -5.12 2.47 -4.55
C GLU A 49 -6.19 2.31 -3.47
N ALA A 50 -5.90 2.77 -2.26
CA ALA A 50 -6.91 2.88 -1.21
C ALA A 50 -7.68 4.18 -1.43
N VAL A 51 -8.91 4.05 -1.92
CA VAL A 51 -9.78 5.20 -2.16
C VAL A 51 -10.41 5.71 -0.85
N ASP A 52 -10.43 4.93 0.24
CA ASP A 52 -10.99 5.42 1.50
C ASP A 52 -10.46 4.80 2.82
N GLY A 53 -10.21 5.69 3.78
CA GLY A 53 -10.80 5.63 5.12
C GLY A 53 -10.16 4.82 6.25
N PHE A 54 -9.39 3.76 6.01
CA PHE A 54 -8.98 2.90 7.13
C PHE A 54 -7.93 3.57 8.06
N PRO A 55 -8.26 3.81 9.34
CA PRO A 55 -7.28 4.32 10.30
C PRO A 55 -6.19 3.27 10.52
N LEU A 56 -4.93 3.70 10.44
CA LEU A 56 -3.80 2.82 10.73
C LEU A 56 -3.77 2.51 12.24
N PRO A 57 -3.46 1.26 12.66
CA PRO A 57 -3.20 0.95 14.06
C PRO A 57 -2.06 1.81 14.63
N GLN A 58 -2.17 2.15 15.91
CA GLN A 58 -1.18 2.99 16.59
C GLN A 58 0.23 2.39 16.47
N GLY A 59 1.20 3.21 16.05
CA GLY A 59 2.62 2.83 15.93
C GLY A 59 3.05 2.34 14.54
N HIS A 60 2.13 2.14 13.60
CA HIS A 60 2.45 1.71 12.22
C HIS A 60 2.87 2.86 11.30
N SER A 61 2.81 4.11 11.78
CA SER A 61 3.35 5.26 11.08
C SER A 61 3.93 6.28 12.05
N ALA A 62 5.09 6.83 11.70
CA ALA A 62 5.64 8.01 12.35
C ALA A 62 4.95 9.31 11.93
N ASN A 63 4.03 9.27 10.95
CA ASN A 63 3.31 10.45 10.48
C ASN A 63 2.11 10.75 11.40
N PRO A 64 2.12 11.86 12.16
CA PRO A 64 1.05 12.20 13.10
C PRO A 64 -0.31 12.44 12.42
N GLN A 65 -0.32 12.82 11.14
CA GLN A 65 -1.57 13.05 10.39
C GLN A 65 -2.32 11.76 10.07
N LEU A 66 -1.63 10.62 10.00
CA LEU A 66 -2.26 9.31 9.74
C LEU A 66 -2.84 8.68 11.01
N ASN A 67 -2.54 9.24 12.18
CA ASN A 67 -3.10 8.85 13.47
C ASN A 67 -4.30 9.72 13.86
N ALA A 68 -4.60 10.77 13.09
CA ALA A 68 -5.79 11.57 13.30
C ALA A 68 -7.05 10.74 12.93
N PRO A 69 -8.18 10.92 13.62
CA PRO A 69 -9.43 10.27 13.23
C PRO A 69 -9.75 10.63 11.77
N THR A 70 -9.74 9.62 10.89
CA THR A 70 -10.14 9.78 9.50
C THR A 70 -11.64 10.05 9.47
N LYS A 71 -12.06 11.23 9.01
CA LYS A 71 -13.44 11.42 8.53
C LYS A 71 -13.49 10.81 7.13
N PRO A 72 -14.28 9.76 6.87
CA PRO A 72 -14.48 9.29 5.51
C PRO A 72 -15.14 10.43 4.73
N GLU A 73 -14.42 11.02 3.77
CA GLU A 73 -14.96 12.13 2.96
C GLU A 73 -15.74 11.63 1.74
N ALA A 74 -15.82 10.32 1.50
CA ALA A 74 -16.57 9.79 0.37
C ALA A 74 -17.06 8.34 0.56
N GLU A 75 -17.91 8.07 1.56
CA GLU A 75 -18.85 6.96 1.38
C GLU A 75 -19.69 7.28 0.13
N ALA A 76 -19.32 6.67 -1.00
CA ALA A 76 -20.11 6.67 -2.22
C ALA A 76 -21.38 5.87 -1.97
N PHE A 77 -22.30 6.41 -1.18
CA PHE A 77 -23.68 5.95 -1.16
C PHE A 77 -24.21 6.19 -2.57
N LEU A 78 -24.35 5.11 -3.33
CA LEU A 78 -25.16 5.10 -4.53
C LEU A 78 -26.53 5.63 -4.12
N ALA A 79 -26.89 6.83 -4.59
CA ALA A 79 -28.20 7.40 -4.34
C ALA A 79 -29.27 6.37 -4.77
N PRO A 80 -30.33 6.15 -3.97
CA PRO A 80 -31.41 5.27 -4.38
C PRO A 80 -32.01 5.80 -5.68
N LYS A 81 -32.01 4.96 -6.73
CA LYS A 81 -32.68 5.29 -7.99
C LYS A 81 -34.14 5.62 -7.69
N LYS A 82 -34.57 6.81 -8.13
CA LYS A 82 -35.98 7.24 -8.15
C LYS A 82 -36.80 6.36 -9.07
#